data_AF-A0AAP0ED94-F1
#
_entry.id   AF-A0AAP0ED94-F1
#
_cell.length_a   1.000
_cell.length_b   1.000
_cell.length_c   1.000
_cell.angle_alpha   90.00
_cell.angle_beta   90.00
_cell.angle_gamma   90.00
#
_symmetry.space_group_name_H-M   'P 1'
#
loop_
_entity.id
_entity.type
_entity.pdbx_description
1 polymer ?
#
loop_
_entity_poly.entity_id
_entity_poly.type
_entity_poly.pdbx_seq_one_letter_code
_entity_poly.pdbx_strand_id
1 'polypeptide(L)'
;MPDKGKRPASANKFAPLTNPPNIESQYRFSNRHLVFLLDSSLLEKPLADQIKTILPPSLHFIPYRPNITIKFYETILTTTGSAVIEHFSNQNSEEIAYSKLKIQKVLSITEWTQQLSVQQSPFIYQSMTLVKDKHPAQVNYKDYIDAWRHILFYKDPSSGHSWYLTFKKSLKVNLPNWFIAEWWTKFGPPLEIFPFEVYKKFTAEKLTLFQFLHKHSIPWILKWHYGTHTITTAQNQVFTYLAQEIQCKWWDKFNVNSIDISIPSAPSNSKQPTINLSKHPADHQVDISPPPEELEDFPPLPKTYKEAIHPPADSTSANTFDLQKPLYNKFMKAFSKTF
;
A
#
# COMPACT_ATOMS: atom_id res chain seq x y z
N MET A 1 25.99 5.66 45.03
CA MET A 1 25.71 4.52 44.13
C MET A 1 24.49 3.79 44.64
N PRO A 2 23.40 3.79 43.85
CA PRO A 2 22.54 2.60 43.85
C PRO A 2 21.99 2.22 42.47
N ASP A 3 21.83 0.91 42.35
CA ASP A 3 20.80 0.11 41.69
C ASP A 3 20.61 0.13 40.16
N LYS A 4 20.94 -1.02 39.56
CA LYS A 4 20.70 -1.37 38.16
C LYS A 4 19.24 -1.81 38.01
N GLY A 5 18.37 -0.86 37.69
CA GLY A 5 16.99 -1.13 37.28
C GLY A 5 16.96 -1.97 35.98
N LYS A 6 16.46 -3.21 36.09
CA LYS A 6 16.10 -4.08 34.96
C LYS A 6 15.15 -3.35 34.00
N ARG A 7 15.50 -3.29 32.72
CA ARG A 7 14.55 -2.95 31.64
C ARG A 7 13.46 -4.02 31.57
N PRO A 8 12.16 -3.69 31.57
CA PRO A 8 11.14 -4.64 31.16
C PRO A 8 11.20 -4.82 29.64
N ALA A 9 11.34 -6.06 29.20
CA ALA A 9 11.11 -6.46 27.82
C ALA A 9 9.61 -6.31 27.52
N SER A 10 9.24 -5.38 26.64
CA SER A 10 7.89 -5.25 26.12
C SER A 10 7.63 -6.34 25.07
N ALA A 11 7.32 -7.55 25.54
CA ALA A 11 6.71 -8.56 24.69
C ALA A 11 5.24 -8.16 24.48
N ASN A 12 4.87 -7.84 23.23
CA ASN A 12 3.48 -7.69 22.83
C ASN A 12 2.77 -9.04 23.02
N LYS A 13 2.14 -9.23 24.19
CA LYS A 13 1.16 -10.29 24.40
C LYS A 13 -0.19 -9.79 23.90
N PHE A 14 -0.54 -10.15 22.67
CA PHE A 14 -1.92 -10.03 22.20
C PHE A 14 -2.78 -11.04 22.96
N ALA A 15 -3.75 -10.55 23.72
CA ALA A 15 -4.77 -11.39 24.33
C ALA A 15 -5.70 -11.94 23.24
N PRO A 16 -6.15 -13.21 23.31
CA PRO A 16 -7.15 -13.73 22.38
C PRO A 16 -8.49 -13.04 22.62
N LEU A 17 -9.10 -12.49 21.56
CA LEU A 17 -10.46 -11.98 21.57
C LEU A 17 -11.44 -13.15 21.80
N THR A 18 -12.06 -13.20 22.98
CA THR A 18 -12.89 -14.34 23.41
C THR A 18 -14.37 -14.26 23.02
N ASN A 19 -14.82 -13.26 22.27
CA ASN A 19 -16.13 -13.27 21.60
C ASN A 19 -16.14 -12.19 20.50
N PRO A 20 -16.37 -12.51 19.21
CA PRO A 20 -16.45 -11.48 18.18
C PRO A 20 -17.77 -10.73 18.34
N PRO A 21 -17.76 -9.40 18.51
CA PRO A 21 -18.98 -8.62 18.33
C PRO A 21 -19.53 -8.90 16.92
N ASN A 22 -20.85 -8.78 16.75
CA ASN A 22 -21.49 -8.79 15.44
C ASN A 22 -21.02 -7.54 14.65
N ILE A 23 -19.82 -7.64 14.05
CA ILE A 23 -19.04 -6.57 13.37
C ILE A 23 -19.36 -6.49 11.88
N GLU A 24 -20.24 -7.36 11.37
CA GLU A 24 -20.53 -7.46 9.95
C GLU A 24 -21.01 -6.11 9.42
N SER A 25 -20.29 -5.58 8.42
CA SER A 25 -20.66 -4.39 7.64
C SER A 25 -20.23 -2.99 8.14
N GLN A 26 -19.35 -2.85 9.14
CA GLN A 26 -18.80 -1.52 9.53
C GLN A 26 -17.45 -1.18 8.85
N TYR A 27 -17.27 0.09 8.50
CA TYR A 27 -15.96 0.62 8.07
C TYR A 27 -14.99 0.73 9.24
N ARG A 28 -13.76 0.30 9.02
CA ARG A 28 -12.65 0.41 9.96
C ARG A 28 -11.56 1.26 9.34
N PHE A 29 -10.92 2.08 10.16
CA PHE A 29 -9.69 2.77 9.78
C PHE A 29 -8.65 1.73 9.32
N SER A 30 -8.02 2.02 8.19
CA SER A 30 -7.02 1.14 7.58
C SER A 30 -5.66 1.80 7.59
N ASN A 31 -5.56 2.99 6.99
CA ASN A 31 -4.29 3.70 6.89
C ASN A 31 -4.52 5.21 6.71
N ARG A 32 -3.47 6.00 6.92
CA ARG A 32 -3.44 7.44 6.69
C ARG A 32 -2.25 7.79 5.82
N HIS A 33 -2.46 8.70 4.87
CA HIS A 33 -1.41 9.18 4.00
C HIS A 33 -1.35 10.70 4.02
N LEU A 34 -0.14 11.23 4.24
CA LEU A 34 0.13 12.65 4.16
C LEU A 34 -0.21 13.20 2.78
N VAL A 35 -0.96 14.31 2.75
CA VAL A 35 -1.22 15.08 1.53
C VAL A 35 -0.37 16.35 1.54
N PHE A 36 -0.41 17.11 2.64
CA PHE A 36 0.24 18.41 2.72
C PHE A 36 0.52 18.84 4.16
N LEU A 37 1.62 19.55 4.40
CA LEU A 37 1.92 20.16 5.70
C LEU A 37 1.21 21.49 5.81
N LEU A 38 0.43 21.69 6.87
CA LEU A 38 -0.37 22.90 7.06
C LEU A 38 0.44 23.95 7.82
N ASP A 39 0.49 25.16 7.26
CA ASP A 39 0.95 26.34 7.97
C ASP A 39 -0.19 27.03 8.73
N SER A 40 0.14 28.03 9.54
CA SER A 40 -0.84 28.76 10.34
C SER A 40 -1.96 29.39 9.51
N SER A 41 -1.68 29.85 8.29
CA SER A 41 -2.68 30.50 7.43
C SER A 41 -3.75 29.53 6.91
N LEU A 42 -3.37 28.26 6.71
CA LEU A 42 -4.29 27.20 6.31
C LEU A 42 -5.04 26.63 7.51
N LEU A 43 -4.43 26.60 8.69
CA LEU A 43 -5.04 26.04 9.90
C LEU A 43 -6.27 26.81 10.38
N GLU A 44 -6.33 28.12 10.12
CA GLU A 44 -7.49 28.95 10.46
C GLU A 44 -8.70 28.69 9.54
N LYS A 45 -8.50 28.02 8.41
CA LYS A 45 -9.56 27.75 7.44
C LYS A 45 -10.31 26.45 7.76
N PRO A 46 -11.62 26.36 7.45
CA PRO A 46 -12.34 25.08 7.44
C PRO A 46 -11.67 24.05 6.52
N LEU A 47 -11.80 22.75 6.83
CA LEU A 47 -11.17 21.67 6.06
C LEU A 47 -11.47 21.74 4.56
N ALA A 48 -12.72 22.04 4.18
CA ALA A 48 -13.10 22.19 2.77
C ALA A 48 -12.30 23.28 2.05
N ASP A 49 -12.01 24.40 2.73
CA ASP A 49 -11.27 25.52 2.16
C ASP A 49 -9.76 25.27 2.18
N GLN A 50 -9.26 24.50 3.15
CA GLN A 50 -7.89 23.97 3.11
C GLN A 50 -7.69 23.13 1.84
N ILE A 51 -8.58 22.17 1.59
CA ILE A 51 -8.53 21.28 0.42
C ILE A 51 -8.54 22.08 -0.88
N LYS A 52 -9.49 23.03 -1.02
CA LYS A 52 -9.60 23.89 -2.22
C LYS A 52 -8.38 24.79 -2.44
N THR A 53 -7.70 25.18 -1.38
CA THR A 53 -6.48 26.00 -1.48
C THR A 53 -5.28 25.16 -1.94
N ILE A 54 -5.19 23.91 -1.47
CA ILE A 54 -4.01 23.05 -1.68
C ILE A 54 -4.10 22.26 -2.99
N LEU A 55 -5.29 21.77 -3.34
CA LEU A 55 -5.48 20.80 -4.41
C LEU A 55 -6.17 21.40 -5.63
N PRO A 56 -5.82 20.99 -6.86
CA PRO A 56 -6.53 21.42 -8.05
C PRO A 56 -8.01 20.99 -8.02
N PRO A 57 -8.90 21.74 -8.68
CA PRO A 57 -10.30 21.36 -8.79
C PRO A 57 -10.47 19.95 -9.37
N SER A 58 -11.34 19.14 -8.75
CA SER A 58 -11.66 17.76 -9.16
C SER A 58 -10.50 16.76 -9.08
N LEU A 59 -9.32 17.16 -8.60
CA LEU A 59 -8.19 16.27 -8.36
C LEU A 59 -7.87 16.22 -6.87
N HIS A 60 -7.79 15.01 -6.35
CA HIS A 60 -7.50 14.76 -4.95
C HIS A 60 -6.03 14.45 -4.70
N PHE A 61 -5.17 14.94 -5.59
CA PHE A 61 -3.71 14.85 -5.58
C PHE A 61 -3.14 16.01 -6.41
N ILE A 62 -1.87 16.34 -6.18
CA ILE A 62 -1.17 17.36 -6.97
C ILE A 62 -0.55 16.67 -8.18
N PRO A 63 -1.05 16.93 -9.41
CA PRO A 63 -0.48 16.32 -10.60
C PRO A 63 0.88 16.96 -10.91
N TYR A 64 1.82 16.14 -11.38
CA TYR A 64 3.15 16.64 -11.77
C TYR A 64 3.15 17.29 -13.18
N ARG A 65 2.06 17.13 -13.95
CA ARG A 65 1.81 17.78 -15.24
C ARG A 65 0.35 18.26 -15.34
N PRO A 66 0.07 19.39 -16.00
CA PRO A 66 -1.26 20.00 -16.01
C PRO A 66 -2.34 19.20 -16.73
N ASN A 67 -1.97 18.31 -17.65
CA ASN A 67 -2.90 17.50 -18.46
C ASN A 67 -3.28 16.16 -17.80
N ILE A 68 -2.80 15.90 -16.58
CA ILE A 68 -3.13 14.67 -15.86
C ILE A 68 -4.55 14.77 -15.29
N THR A 69 -5.36 13.77 -15.64
CA THR A 69 -6.70 13.59 -15.09
C THR A 69 -6.83 12.20 -14.49
N ILE A 70 -7.86 11.99 -13.67
CA ILE A 70 -8.21 10.64 -13.24
C ILE A 70 -8.54 9.75 -14.44
N LYS A 71 -9.21 10.29 -15.48
CA LYS A 71 -9.53 9.53 -16.70
C LYS A 71 -8.28 9.09 -17.46
N PHE A 72 -7.24 9.93 -17.48
CA PHE A 72 -5.94 9.57 -18.03
C PHE A 72 -5.35 8.35 -17.30
N TYR A 73 -5.35 8.36 -15.96
CA TYR A 73 -4.89 7.22 -15.17
C TYR A 73 -5.74 5.96 -15.34
N GLU A 74 -7.06 6.09 -15.37
CA GLU A 74 -7.97 4.97 -15.67
C GLU A 74 -7.66 4.37 -17.06
N THR A 75 -7.40 5.22 -18.06
CA THR A 75 -7.05 4.79 -19.42
C THR A 75 -5.73 4.02 -19.45
N ILE A 76 -4.73 4.43 -18.66
CA ILE A 76 -3.47 3.69 -18.53
C ILE A 76 -3.71 2.30 -17.97
N LEU A 77 -4.45 2.18 -16.85
CA LEU A 77 -4.68 0.89 -16.18
C LEU A 77 -5.54 -0.06 -17.01
N THR A 78 -6.52 0.46 -17.73
CA THR A 78 -7.41 -0.34 -18.60
C THR A 78 -6.71 -0.75 -19.89
N THR A 79 -5.99 0.15 -20.56
CA THR A 79 -5.32 -0.14 -21.85
C THR A 79 -4.14 -1.09 -21.69
N THR A 80 -3.41 -1.01 -20.58
CA THR A 80 -2.36 -2.00 -20.25
C THR A 80 -2.92 -3.38 -19.89
N GLY A 81 -4.23 -3.49 -19.69
CA GLY A 81 -4.90 -4.68 -19.17
C GLY A 81 -4.55 -4.96 -17.71
N SER A 82 -4.11 -3.94 -16.96
CA SER A 82 -3.73 -4.06 -15.56
C SER A 82 -4.90 -4.08 -14.61
N ALA A 83 -5.98 -3.39 -14.94
CA ALA A 83 -7.21 -3.40 -14.17
C ALA A 83 -8.45 -3.37 -15.06
N VAL A 84 -9.54 -3.93 -14.54
CA VAL A 84 -10.90 -3.67 -15.04
C VAL A 84 -11.57 -2.74 -14.04
N ILE A 85 -12.01 -1.59 -14.54
CA ILE A 85 -12.65 -0.53 -13.75
C ILE A 85 -14.08 -0.37 -14.26
N GLU A 86 -15.04 -0.45 -13.34
CA GLU A 86 -16.47 -0.31 -13.64
C GLU A 86 -17.06 0.71 -12.67
N HIS A 87 -17.82 1.68 -13.18
CA HIS A 87 -18.47 2.71 -12.39
C HIS A 87 -19.97 2.47 -12.37
N PHE A 88 -20.58 2.53 -11.18
CA PHE A 88 -22.00 2.26 -10.96
C PHE A 88 -22.65 3.48 -10.34
N SER A 89 -23.67 4.02 -11.02
CA SER A 89 -24.44 5.17 -10.55
C SER A 89 -25.62 4.74 -9.68
N ASN A 90 -26.15 5.68 -8.91
CA ASN A 90 -27.41 5.45 -8.20
C ASN A 90 -28.55 5.24 -9.19
N GLN A 91 -29.56 4.45 -8.82
CA GLN A 91 -30.69 4.13 -9.70
C GLN A 91 -31.45 5.37 -10.21
N ASN A 92 -31.31 6.51 -9.52
CA ASN A 92 -32.02 7.76 -9.80
C ASN A 92 -31.10 8.97 -10.04
N SER A 93 -29.78 8.79 -10.17
CA SER A 93 -28.87 9.88 -10.52
C SER A 93 -27.74 9.41 -11.41
N GLU A 94 -27.22 10.29 -12.27
CA GLU A 94 -25.99 10.01 -13.03
C GLU A 94 -24.74 9.98 -12.12
N GLU A 95 -24.90 10.32 -10.84
CA GLU A 95 -23.81 10.32 -9.88
C GLU A 95 -23.34 8.89 -9.58
N ILE A 96 -22.08 8.63 -9.95
CA ILE A 96 -21.38 7.39 -9.62
C ILE A 96 -21.33 7.21 -8.10
N ALA A 97 -22.05 6.21 -7.60
CA ALA A 97 -22.18 5.85 -6.20
C ALA A 97 -21.03 4.97 -5.71
N TYR A 98 -20.62 4.00 -6.54
CA TYR A 98 -19.48 3.17 -6.24
C TYR A 98 -18.77 2.73 -7.52
N SER A 99 -17.51 2.36 -7.38
CA SER A 99 -16.70 1.80 -8.45
C SER A 99 -16.22 0.41 -8.06
N LYS A 100 -15.87 -0.39 -9.05
CA LYS A 100 -15.21 -1.67 -8.88
C LYS A 100 -13.87 -1.63 -9.57
N LEU A 101 -12.82 -2.00 -8.85
CA LEU A 101 -11.47 -2.18 -9.36
C LEU A 101 -11.09 -3.65 -9.22
N LYS A 102 -11.03 -4.36 -10.35
CA LYS A 102 -10.50 -5.71 -10.42
C LYS A 102 -9.06 -5.67 -10.93
N ILE A 103 -8.12 -6.02 -10.07
CA ILE A 103 -6.67 -6.04 -10.36
C ILE A 103 -6.35 -7.30 -11.17
N GLN A 104 -5.92 -7.11 -12.41
CA GLN A 104 -5.66 -8.18 -13.37
C GLN A 104 -4.18 -8.54 -13.45
N LYS A 105 -3.30 -7.52 -13.46
CA LYS A 105 -1.84 -7.63 -13.42
C LYS A 105 -1.21 -6.30 -13.01
N VAL A 106 -0.05 -6.36 -12.37
CA VAL A 106 0.80 -5.20 -12.10
C VAL A 106 2.09 -5.41 -12.86
N LEU A 107 2.40 -4.50 -13.78
CA LEU A 107 3.59 -4.60 -14.63
C LEU A 107 4.81 -4.19 -13.83
N SER A 108 5.86 -5.00 -13.90
CA SER A 108 7.22 -4.57 -13.58
C SER A 108 7.77 -3.62 -14.66
N ILE A 109 8.87 -2.91 -14.37
CA ILE A 109 9.55 -2.06 -15.36
C ILE A 109 10.02 -2.89 -16.56
N THR A 110 10.42 -4.14 -16.33
CA THR A 110 10.85 -5.07 -17.38
C THR A 110 9.68 -5.45 -18.27
N GLU A 111 8.53 -5.85 -17.68
CA GLU A 111 7.32 -6.17 -18.44
C GLU A 111 6.77 -4.95 -19.19
N TRP A 112 6.83 -3.76 -18.59
CA TRP A 112 6.48 -2.51 -19.25
C TRP A 112 7.34 -2.25 -20.50
N THR A 113 8.66 -2.36 -20.35
CA THR A 113 9.61 -2.16 -21.46
C THR A 113 9.43 -3.23 -22.55
N GLN A 114 9.13 -4.47 -22.17
CA GLN A 114 8.84 -5.54 -23.13
C GLN A 114 7.59 -5.25 -23.98
N GLN A 115 6.56 -4.63 -23.40
CA GLN A 115 5.38 -4.20 -24.17
C GLN A 115 5.68 -3.09 -25.17
N LEU A 116 6.74 -2.31 -24.94
CA LEU A 116 7.21 -1.24 -25.82
C LEU A 116 8.14 -1.75 -26.94
N SER A 117 8.82 -2.87 -26.74
CA SER A 117 9.87 -3.39 -27.63
C SER A 117 9.43 -3.94 -28.99
N VAL A 118 8.22 -3.60 -29.47
CA VAL A 118 7.90 -3.68 -30.91
C VAL A 118 8.69 -2.61 -31.70
N GLN A 119 9.31 -1.60 -31.05
CA GLN A 119 10.35 -0.77 -31.66
C GLN A 119 11.55 -0.58 -30.70
N GLN A 120 12.74 -0.86 -31.21
CA GLN A 120 14.00 -1.04 -30.46
C GLN A 120 14.56 0.29 -29.90
N SER A 121 14.89 0.35 -28.60
CA SER A 121 16.12 1.00 -28.06
C SER A 121 16.15 0.95 -26.50
N PRO A 122 17.30 0.72 -25.85
CA PRO A 122 17.42 0.61 -24.40
C PRO A 122 17.75 1.96 -23.75
N PHE A 123 16.78 2.86 -23.61
CA PHE A 123 16.92 4.04 -22.74
C PHE A 123 15.63 4.33 -21.98
N ILE A 124 15.79 4.65 -20.68
CA ILE A 124 14.84 4.54 -19.56
C ILE A 124 13.58 5.45 -19.64
N TYR A 125 13.27 6.04 -20.79
CA TYR A 125 12.13 6.95 -20.97
C TYR A 125 11.30 6.64 -22.23
N GLN A 126 11.11 5.38 -22.58
CA GLN A 126 10.15 5.06 -23.66
C GLN A 126 8.72 5.16 -23.15
N SER A 127 7.97 6.05 -23.80
CA SER A 127 6.56 6.29 -23.57
C SER A 127 5.71 5.38 -24.46
N MET A 128 4.65 4.78 -23.89
CA MET A 128 3.57 4.19 -24.65
C MET A 128 2.72 5.30 -25.24
N THR A 129 2.32 5.14 -26.50
CA THR A 129 1.33 5.98 -27.14
C THR A 129 -0.05 5.39 -26.88
N LEU A 130 -0.89 6.06 -26.09
CA LEU A 130 -2.29 5.67 -25.92
C LEU A 130 -3.15 6.28 -27.03
N VAL A 131 -3.66 5.45 -27.95
CA VAL A 131 -4.39 5.88 -29.18
C VAL A 131 -5.90 6.05 -28.94
N LYS A 132 -6.34 6.44 -27.73
CA LYS A 132 -7.78 6.55 -27.46
C LYS A 132 -8.41 7.91 -27.77
N ASP A 133 -7.62 8.97 -27.92
CA ASP A 133 -8.11 10.30 -28.29
C ASP A 133 -7.20 10.98 -29.32
N LYS A 134 -7.70 12.04 -29.97
CA LYS A 134 -7.13 12.75 -31.13
C LYS A 134 -5.69 13.31 -30.95
N HIS A 135 -5.06 13.08 -29.80
CA HIS A 135 -3.64 13.28 -29.57
C HIS A 135 -3.05 12.10 -28.78
N PRO A 136 -2.06 11.37 -29.31
CA PRO A 136 -1.41 10.30 -28.58
C PRO A 136 -0.68 10.86 -27.35
N ALA A 137 -1.22 10.61 -26.16
CA ALA A 137 -0.51 10.92 -24.94
C ALA A 137 0.66 9.95 -24.77
N GLN A 138 1.87 10.50 -24.66
CA GLN A 138 3.06 9.76 -24.27
C GLN A 138 2.97 9.42 -22.77
N VAL A 139 2.86 8.12 -22.47
CA VAL A 139 2.75 7.57 -21.11
C VAL A 139 4.02 6.82 -20.76
N ASN A 140 4.71 7.18 -19.70
CA ASN A 140 5.88 6.43 -19.23
C ASN A 140 5.53 5.51 -18.04
N TYR A 141 6.50 4.73 -17.56
CA TYR A 141 6.27 3.83 -16.41
C TYR A 141 5.96 4.59 -15.10
N LYS A 142 6.43 5.83 -14.96
CA LYS A 142 6.08 6.69 -13.80
C LYS A 142 4.60 7.06 -13.83
N ASP A 143 4.04 7.37 -15.00
CA ASP A 143 2.60 7.58 -15.19
C ASP A 143 1.81 6.33 -14.81
N TYR A 144 2.31 5.14 -15.12
CA TYR A 144 1.69 3.88 -14.74
C TYR A 144 1.67 3.66 -13.22
N ILE A 145 2.79 3.92 -12.53
CA ILE A 145 2.84 3.86 -11.07
C ILE A 145 1.88 4.90 -10.46
N ASP A 146 1.88 6.13 -10.98
CA ASP A 146 0.99 7.17 -10.48
C ASP A 146 -0.48 6.87 -10.76
N ALA A 147 -0.79 6.16 -11.85
CA ALA A 147 -2.14 5.69 -12.10
C ALA A 147 -2.63 4.78 -10.98
N TRP A 148 -1.79 3.84 -10.53
CA TRP A 148 -2.09 3.03 -9.35
C TRP A 148 -2.25 3.86 -8.07
N ARG A 149 -1.35 4.82 -7.82
CA ARG A 149 -1.37 5.64 -6.61
C ARG A 149 -2.62 6.50 -6.47
N HIS A 150 -3.18 6.96 -7.60
CA HIS A 150 -4.22 7.98 -7.59
C HIS A 150 -5.62 7.51 -8.01
N ILE A 151 -5.76 6.36 -8.68
CA ILE A 151 -7.05 5.92 -9.24
C ILE A 151 -8.16 5.82 -8.19
N LEU A 152 -7.84 5.45 -6.95
CA LEU A 152 -8.82 5.31 -5.87
C LEU A 152 -9.36 6.66 -5.35
N PHE A 153 -8.74 7.77 -5.75
CA PHE A 153 -9.19 9.13 -5.43
C PHE A 153 -10.03 9.75 -6.55
N TYR A 154 -10.79 8.91 -7.27
CA TYR A 154 -11.61 9.28 -8.43
C TYR A 154 -12.65 10.39 -8.16
N LYS A 155 -13.11 10.54 -6.91
CA LYS A 155 -14.20 11.44 -6.54
C LYS A 155 -14.02 12.06 -5.17
N ASP A 156 -14.74 13.16 -4.95
CA ASP A 156 -14.80 13.82 -3.67
C ASP A 156 -15.30 12.85 -2.58
N PRO A 157 -14.61 12.76 -1.44
CA PRO A 157 -14.97 11.81 -0.40
C PRO A 157 -16.34 12.10 0.24
N SER A 158 -16.83 13.35 0.19
CA SER A 158 -18.15 13.74 0.68
C SER A 158 -19.31 13.18 -0.16
N SER A 159 -19.04 12.74 -1.40
CA SER A 159 -20.04 12.04 -2.24
C SER A 159 -20.43 10.65 -1.72
N GLY A 160 -19.75 10.16 -0.67
CA GLY A 160 -19.99 8.82 -0.13
C GLY A 160 -19.48 7.69 -1.03
N HIS A 161 -18.69 8.02 -2.06
CA HIS A 161 -18.13 7.06 -3.01
C HIS A 161 -17.34 5.93 -2.34
N SER A 162 -17.52 4.69 -2.83
CA SER A 162 -16.73 3.52 -2.41
C SER A 162 -16.16 2.73 -3.57
N TRP A 163 -15.11 1.98 -3.27
CA TRP A 163 -14.49 1.02 -4.17
C TRP A 163 -14.73 -0.41 -3.69
N TYR A 164 -15.25 -1.26 -4.56
CA TYR A 164 -15.14 -2.70 -4.44
C TYR A 164 -13.80 -3.14 -5.05
N LEU A 165 -12.91 -3.71 -4.24
CA LEU A 165 -11.58 -4.13 -4.64
C LEU A 165 -11.49 -5.65 -4.66
N THR A 166 -10.89 -6.21 -5.72
CA THR A 166 -10.64 -7.65 -5.83
C THR A 166 -9.47 -7.95 -6.75
N PHE A 167 -8.88 -9.13 -6.61
CA PHE A 167 -7.88 -9.65 -7.52
C PHE A 167 -8.49 -10.59 -8.57
N LYS A 168 -7.80 -10.76 -9.70
CA LYS A 168 -8.00 -11.89 -10.60
C LYS A 168 -7.40 -13.15 -9.95
N LYS A 169 -8.15 -14.26 -9.91
CA LYS A 169 -7.68 -15.57 -9.40
C LYS A 169 -6.29 -15.98 -9.93
N SER A 170 -6.02 -15.71 -11.21
CA SER A 170 -4.77 -16.09 -11.88
C SER A 170 -3.72 -14.96 -11.95
N LEU A 171 -3.81 -13.95 -11.08
CA LEU A 171 -2.79 -12.90 -11.01
C LEU A 171 -1.42 -13.51 -10.62
N LYS A 172 -0.33 -13.04 -11.23
CA LYS A 172 1.03 -13.48 -10.86
C LYS A 172 1.37 -12.98 -9.46
N VAL A 173 2.01 -13.84 -8.65
CA VAL A 173 2.39 -13.50 -7.26
C VAL A 173 3.61 -12.57 -7.20
N ASN A 174 4.46 -12.57 -8.23
CA ASN A 174 5.64 -11.71 -8.31
C ASN A 174 5.25 -10.30 -8.73
N LEU A 175 4.84 -9.48 -7.76
CA LEU A 175 4.50 -8.08 -7.96
C LEU A 175 5.71 -7.16 -7.72
N PRO A 176 5.77 -5.99 -8.36
CA PRO A 176 6.81 -5.01 -8.10
C PRO A 176 6.83 -4.55 -6.64
N ASN A 177 8.03 -4.30 -6.09
CA ASN A 177 8.20 -3.86 -4.70
C ASN A 177 7.41 -2.58 -4.39
N TRP A 178 7.36 -1.61 -5.30
CA TRP A 178 6.59 -0.37 -5.10
C TRP A 178 5.09 -0.66 -4.91
N PHE A 179 4.56 -1.72 -5.54
CA PHE A 179 3.15 -2.07 -5.40
C PHE A 179 2.87 -2.65 -4.02
N ILE A 180 3.73 -3.55 -3.53
CA ILE A 180 3.58 -4.13 -2.19
C ILE A 180 3.88 -3.10 -1.10
N ALA A 181 4.99 -2.39 -1.20
CA ALA A 181 5.46 -1.47 -0.16
C ALA A 181 4.63 -0.18 -0.08
N GLU A 182 4.13 0.33 -1.20
CA GLU A 182 3.36 1.58 -1.22
C GLU A 182 1.86 1.34 -1.39
N TRP A 183 1.45 0.72 -2.51
CA TRP A 183 0.02 0.63 -2.86
C TRP A 183 -0.73 -0.30 -1.91
N TRP A 184 -0.23 -1.51 -1.71
CA TRP A 184 -0.87 -2.50 -0.84
C TRP A 184 -0.84 -2.06 0.63
N THR A 185 0.28 -1.51 1.11
CA THR A 185 0.34 -0.92 2.46
C THR A 185 -0.71 0.17 2.65
N LYS A 186 -0.98 1.00 1.62
CA LYS A 186 -1.93 2.10 1.71
C LYS A 186 -3.39 1.66 1.59
N PHE A 187 -3.70 0.74 0.67
CA PHE A 187 -5.08 0.43 0.25
C PHE A 187 -5.52 -1.01 0.54
N GLY A 188 -4.61 -1.88 0.99
CA GLY A 188 -4.93 -3.21 1.47
C GLY A 188 -5.80 -3.13 2.72
N PRO A 189 -6.69 -4.11 2.94
CA PRO A 189 -7.54 -4.13 4.11
C PRO A 189 -6.74 -4.53 5.37
N PRO A 190 -7.08 -3.99 6.54
CA PRO A 190 -6.51 -4.45 7.80
C PRO A 190 -7.20 -5.76 8.22
N LEU A 191 -6.54 -6.60 9.02
CA LEU A 191 -7.07 -7.94 9.37
C LEU A 191 -8.41 -7.89 10.12
N GLU A 192 -8.63 -6.81 10.84
CA GLU A 192 -9.74 -6.55 11.75
C GLU A 192 -11.09 -6.41 11.05
N ILE A 193 -11.10 -6.23 9.71
CA ILE A 193 -12.37 -6.21 8.98
C ILE A 193 -12.93 -7.61 8.76
N PHE A 194 -12.08 -8.64 8.73
CA PHE A 194 -12.50 -9.97 8.32
C PHE A 194 -13.27 -10.69 9.43
N PRO A 195 -14.33 -11.45 9.08
CA PRO A 195 -15.02 -12.27 10.05
C PRO A 195 -14.08 -13.37 10.58
N PHE A 196 -14.37 -13.85 11.78
CA PHE A 196 -13.54 -14.83 12.50
C PHE A 196 -13.21 -16.07 11.65
N GLU A 197 -14.16 -16.57 10.86
CA GLU A 197 -13.93 -17.72 10.00
C GLU A 197 -12.84 -17.45 8.96
N VAL A 198 -12.88 -16.30 8.28
CA VAL A 198 -11.85 -15.91 7.29
C VAL A 198 -10.50 -15.76 7.96
N TYR A 199 -10.45 -15.17 9.16
CA TYR A 199 -9.22 -15.05 9.94
C TYR A 199 -8.63 -16.41 10.32
N LYS A 200 -9.46 -17.35 10.78
CA LYS A 200 -9.04 -18.72 11.08
C LYS A 200 -8.43 -19.40 9.85
N LYS A 201 -9.06 -19.26 8.68
CA LYS A 201 -8.54 -19.81 7.42
C LYS A 201 -7.21 -19.17 7.03
N PHE A 202 -7.08 -17.85 7.15
CA PHE A 202 -5.85 -17.11 6.90
C PHE A 202 -4.68 -17.63 7.75
N THR A 203 -4.90 -17.76 9.07
CA THR A 203 -3.84 -18.20 10.00
C THR A 203 -3.34 -19.62 9.73
N ALA A 204 -4.18 -20.49 9.14
CA ALA A 204 -3.81 -21.87 8.83
C ALA A 204 -2.90 -22.00 7.60
N GLU A 205 -2.99 -21.09 6.64
CA GLU A 205 -2.29 -21.20 5.35
C GLU A 205 -0.84 -20.69 5.35
N LYS A 206 -0.41 -20.00 6.42
CA LYS A 206 0.95 -19.43 6.54
C LYS A 206 1.33 -18.52 5.35
N LEU A 207 0.36 -17.82 4.77
CA LEU A 207 0.54 -16.85 3.70
C LEU A 207 0.61 -15.43 4.27
N THR A 208 1.19 -14.49 3.51
CA THR A 208 0.95 -13.06 3.77
C THR A 208 -0.52 -12.72 3.49
N LEU A 209 -1.05 -11.66 4.11
CA LEU A 209 -2.44 -11.26 3.88
C LEU A 209 -2.72 -11.00 2.39
N PHE A 210 -1.79 -10.34 1.70
CA PHE A 210 -1.87 -10.13 0.26
C PHE A 210 -2.05 -11.46 -0.50
N GLN A 211 -1.16 -12.43 -0.25
CA GLN A 211 -1.19 -13.72 -0.92
C GLN A 211 -2.48 -14.49 -0.61
N PHE A 212 -2.98 -14.42 0.61
CA PHE A 212 -4.23 -15.07 1.01
C PHE A 212 -5.44 -14.46 0.27
N LEU A 213 -5.58 -13.13 0.25
CA LEU A 213 -6.69 -12.50 -0.47
C LEU A 213 -6.59 -12.72 -1.97
N HIS A 214 -5.38 -12.71 -2.53
CA HIS A 214 -5.14 -12.98 -3.93
C HIS A 214 -5.54 -14.41 -4.31
N LYS A 215 -5.01 -15.42 -3.59
CA LYS A 215 -5.28 -16.85 -3.83
C LYS A 215 -6.78 -17.16 -3.87
N HIS A 216 -7.51 -16.59 -2.92
CA HIS A 216 -8.95 -16.84 -2.77
C HIS A 216 -9.84 -15.80 -3.46
N SER A 217 -9.24 -14.80 -4.10
CA SER A 217 -9.95 -13.65 -4.71
C SER A 217 -10.95 -13.02 -3.75
N ILE A 218 -10.51 -12.83 -2.50
CA ILE A 218 -11.30 -12.23 -1.45
C ILE A 218 -11.39 -10.72 -1.70
N PRO A 219 -12.60 -10.17 -1.87
CA PRO A 219 -12.80 -8.75 -2.08
C PRO A 219 -12.86 -8.00 -0.75
N TRP A 220 -12.66 -6.69 -0.82
CA TRP A 220 -12.94 -5.77 0.28
C TRP A 220 -13.51 -4.45 -0.28
N ILE A 221 -14.20 -3.71 0.58
CA ILE A 221 -14.71 -2.38 0.23
C ILE A 221 -13.79 -1.33 0.83
N LEU A 222 -13.43 -0.34 0.03
CA LEU A 222 -12.62 0.80 0.44
C LEU A 222 -13.40 2.11 0.28
N LYS A 223 -13.26 3.00 1.26
CA LYS A 223 -13.62 4.41 1.19
C LYS A 223 -12.46 5.25 1.69
N TRP A 224 -12.49 6.54 1.40
CA TRP A 224 -11.50 7.46 1.94
C TRP A 224 -12.14 8.81 2.24
N HIS A 225 -11.52 9.60 3.12
CA HIS A 225 -11.88 10.98 3.40
C HIS A 225 -10.66 11.80 3.82
N TYR A 226 -10.81 13.11 3.94
CA TYR A 226 -9.75 13.98 4.45
C TYR A 226 -9.83 14.11 5.98
N GLY A 227 -8.67 14.21 6.61
CA GLY A 227 -8.55 14.56 8.02
C GLY A 227 -7.33 15.43 8.28
N THR A 228 -7.41 16.25 9.33
CA THR A 228 -6.28 17.08 9.81
C THR A 228 -5.71 16.46 11.07
N HIS A 229 -4.39 16.29 11.09
CA HIS A 229 -3.69 15.57 12.14
C HIS A 229 -2.44 16.31 12.60
N THR A 230 -2.04 16.06 13.83
CA THR A 230 -0.81 16.60 14.40
C THR A 230 0.20 15.49 14.63
N ILE A 231 1.48 15.80 14.47
CA ILE A 231 2.59 14.95 14.91
C ILE A 231 3.57 15.76 15.74
N THR A 232 4.00 15.19 16.86
CA THR A 232 4.99 15.80 17.75
C THR A 232 6.33 15.09 17.54
N THR A 233 7.35 15.87 17.22
CA THR A 233 8.73 15.37 17.10
C THR A 233 9.33 15.03 18.46
N ALA A 234 10.45 14.31 18.45
CA ALA A 234 11.25 14.06 19.66
C ALA A 234 11.77 15.35 20.34
N GLN A 235 11.77 16.48 19.63
CA GLN A 235 12.12 17.80 20.16
C GLN A 235 10.89 18.62 20.59
N ASN A 236 9.73 17.98 20.80
CA ASN A 236 8.45 18.61 21.14
C ASN A 236 7.91 19.63 20.12
N GLN A 237 8.49 19.67 18.92
CA GLN A 237 7.93 20.47 17.84
C GLN A 237 6.69 19.78 17.26
N VAL A 238 5.57 20.50 17.21
CA VAL A 238 4.30 20.02 16.66
C VAL A 238 4.15 20.46 15.21
N PHE A 239 3.77 19.53 14.35
CA PHE A 239 3.41 19.78 12.96
C PHE A 239 1.99 19.35 12.70
N THR A 240 1.22 20.18 12.01
CA THR A 240 -0.13 19.82 11.56
C THR A 240 -0.10 19.52 10.07
N TYR A 241 -0.87 18.52 9.64
CA TYR A 241 -0.89 18.08 8.26
C TYR A 241 -2.29 17.64 7.83
N LEU A 242 -2.57 17.87 6.55
CA LEU A 242 -3.72 17.32 5.84
C LEU A 242 -3.37 15.89 5.41
N ALA A 243 -4.29 14.96 5.63
CA ALA A 243 -4.13 13.57 5.26
C ALA A 243 -5.36 13.02 4.55
N GLN A 244 -5.12 12.03 3.70
CA GLN A 244 -6.12 11.08 3.22
C GLN A 244 -6.21 9.93 4.23
N GLU A 245 -7.40 9.68 4.75
CA GLU A 245 -7.69 8.57 5.63
C GLU A 245 -8.43 7.49 4.86
N ILE A 246 -7.87 6.29 4.85
CA ILE A 246 -8.43 5.12 4.18
C ILE A 246 -9.21 4.31 5.20
N GLN A 247 -10.41 3.92 4.82
CA GLN A 247 -11.27 3.04 5.59
C GLN A 247 -11.67 1.83 4.74
N CYS A 248 -11.60 0.66 5.37
CA CYS A 248 -11.90 -0.61 4.73
C CYS A 248 -13.07 -1.30 5.45
N LYS A 249 -13.81 -2.12 4.72
CA LYS A 249 -14.95 -2.87 5.22
C LYS A 249 -15.02 -4.23 4.52
N TRP A 250 -15.46 -5.23 5.27
CA TRP A 250 -15.71 -6.57 4.74
C TRP A 250 -16.88 -6.59 3.74
N TRP A 251 -16.73 -7.39 2.69
CA TRP A 251 -17.83 -7.70 1.79
C TRP A 251 -18.62 -8.89 2.34
N ASP A 252 -19.68 -8.59 3.09
CA ASP A 252 -20.56 -9.55 3.75
C ASP A 252 -21.21 -10.58 2.80
N LYS A 253 -21.34 -10.28 1.50
CA LYS A 253 -21.83 -11.23 0.49
C LYS A 253 -20.78 -12.20 -0.04
N PHE A 254 -19.54 -12.15 0.44
CA PHE A 254 -18.51 -13.10 0.03
C PHE A 254 -18.80 -14.50 0.60
N ASN A 255 -18.77 -15.52 -0.27
CA ASN A 255 -18.96 -16.90 0.14
C ASN A 255 -17.69 -17.45 0.82
N VAL A 256 -17.61 -17.35 2.15
CA VAL A 256 -16.47 -17.85 2.95
C VAL A 256 -16.22 -19.35 2.75
N ASN A 257 -17.24 -20.13 2.38
CA ASN A 257 -17.10 -21.56 2.14
C ASN A 257 -16.29 -21.88 0.88
N SER A 258 -16.09 -20.92 -0.05
CA SER A 258 -15.25 -21.15 -1.23
C SER A 258 -13.75 -21.13 -0.94
N ILE A 259 -13.34 -20.83 0.29
CA ILE A 259 -11.93 -20.89 0.72
C ILE A 259 -11.65 -22.33 1.16
N ASP A 260 -11.10 -23.13 0.26
CA ASP A 260 -10.67 -24.49 0.55
C ASP A 260 -9.29 -24.49 1.22
N ILE A 261 -9.22 -25.01 2.44
CA ILE A 261 -7.95 -25.28 3.12
C ILE A 261 -7.68 -26.76 2.98
N SER A 262 -6.72 -27.13 2.15
CA SER A 262 -6.08 -28.44 2.24
C SER A 262 -5.24 -28.47 3.51
N ILE A 263 -5.83 -28.85 4.64
CA ILE A 263 -5.07 -29.13 5.86
C ILE A 263 -4.25 -30.39 5.56
N PRO A 264 -2.91 -30.38 5.71
CA PRO A 264 -2.15 -31.62 5.65
C PRO A 264 -2.63 -32.51 6.79
N SER A 265 -3.32 -33.59 6.47
CA SER A 265 -3.66 -34.63 7.44
C SER A 265 -2.38 -35.10 8.11
N ALA A 266 -2.32 -35.05 9.44
CA ALA A 266 -1.20 -35.59 10.21
C ALA A 266 -0.96 -37.05 9.77
N PRO A 267 0.30 -37.49 9.62
CA PRO A 267 0.58 -38.88 9.28
C PRO A 267 0.08 -39.78 10.41
N SER A 268 -1.03 -40.46 10.16
CA SER A 268 -1.47 -41.58 10.99
C SER A 268 -0.51 -42.74 10.77
N ASN A 269 0.48 -42.89 11.64
CA ASN A 269 1.15 -44.18 11.80
C ASN A 269 1.45 -44.42 13.27
N SER A 270 0.48 -45.07 13.91
CA SER A 270 0.69 -45.90 15.09
C SER A 270 1.57 -47.10 14.72
N LYS A 271 2.88 -46.98 14.89
CA LYS A 271 3.76 -48.12 15.17
C LYS A 271 4.86 -47.66 16.14
N GLN A 272 4.76 -48.11 17.40
CA GLN A 272 5.86 -48.06 18.36
C GLN A 272 7.10 -48.73 17.75
N PRO A 273 8.30 -48.14 17.85
CA PRO A 273 9.53 -48.88 17.67
C PRO A 273 9.94 -49.50 19.00
N THR A 274 9.93 -50.83 19.02
CA THR A 274 10.57 -51.69 20.02
C THR A 274 12.07 -51.38 20.06
N ILE A 275 12.59 -51.19 21.27
CA ILE A 275 14.02 -51.05 21.57
C ILE A 275 14.75 -52.33 21.13
N ASN A 276 15.84 -52.19 20.37
CA ASN A 276 16.86 -53.24 20.27
C ASN A 276 18.24 -52.64 20.46
N LEU A 277 18.89 -53.12 21.52
CA LEU A 277 20.24 -52.79 21.97
C LEU A 277 21.24 -53.59 21.12
N SER A 278 22.16 -52.94 20.41
CA SER A 278 23.45 -53.57 20.06
C SER A 278 24.54 -52.54 19.73
N LYS A 279 25.51 -52.48 20.66
CA LYS A 279 26.97 -52.34 20.52
C LYS A 279 27.57 -51.23 19.62
N HIS A 280 28.23 -50.28 20.29
CA HIS A 280 29.37 -49.46 19.85
C HIS A 280 30.57 -50.34 19.39
N PRO A 281 31.56 -49.84 18.62
CA PRO A 281 32.50 -48.74 18.94
C PRO A 281 32.68 -47.79 17.73
N ALA A 282 33.45 -46.70 17.67
CA ALA A 282 34.14 -45.76 18.54
C ALA A 282 34.45 -44.53 17.63
N ASP A 283 34.69 -43.39 18.25
CA ASP A 283 35.41 -42.22 17.74
C ASP A 283 35.04 -41.62 16.38
N HIS A 284 34.47 -40.41 16.41
CA HIS A 284 35.10 -39.23 15.79
C HIS A 284 34.53 -37.96 16.44
N GLN A 285 35.40 -37.28 17.16
CA GLN A 285 35.17 -35.99 17.81
C GLN A 285 35.25 -34.92 16.71
N VAL A 286 34.15 -34.24 16.41
CA VAL A 286 34.17 -33.01 15.60
C VAL A 286 33.64 -31.86 16.45
N ASP A 287 34.58 -30.97 16.70
CA ASP A 287 34.50 -29.64 17.29
C ASP A 287 33.26 -28.85 16.82
N ILE A 288 32.42 -28.43 17.78
CA ILE A 288 31.32 -27.50 17.56
C ILE A 288 31.75 -26.16 18.13
N SER A 289 32.53 -25.43 17.34
CA SER A 289 32.70 -23.99 17.52
C SER A 289 31.54 -23.26 16.80
N PRO A 290 30.88 -22.28 17.44
CA PRO A 290 29.82 -21.50 16.80
C PRO A 290 30.42 -20.61 15.69
N PRO A 291 29.71 -20.41 14.57
CA PRO A 291 30.20 -19.55 13.49
C PRO A 291 30.26 -18.08 13.96
N PRO A 292 31.25 -17.31 13.46
CA PRO A 292 31.41 -15.92 13.83
C PRO A 292 30.24 -15.06 13.33
N GLU A 293 29.88 -14.09 14.15
CA GLU A 293 28.88 -13.05 13.92
C GLU A 293 29.35 -12.16 12.74
N GLU A 294 28.98 -12.53 11.51
CA GLU A 294 29.12 -11.65 10.35
C GLU A 294 28.07 -10.53 10.43
N LEU A 295 28.52 -9.36 10.89
CA LEU A 295 27.90 -8.08 10.61
C LEU A 295 27.89 -7.86 9.09
N GLU A 296 26.79 -8.23 8.42
CA GLU A 296 26.53 -7.74 7.07
C GLU A 296 26.31 -6.22 7.13
N ASP A 297 27.34 -5.48 6.71
CA ASP A 297 27.26 -4.06 6.39
C ASP A 297 26.16 -3.84 5.33
N PHE A 298 25.07 -3.20 5.74
CA PHE A 298 24.05 -2.74 4.81
C PHE A 298 24.69 -1.83 3.75
N PRO A 299 24.47 -2.06 2.44
CA PRO A 299 24.92 -1.13 1.43
C PRO A 299 24.23 0.24 1.63
N PRO A 300 24.94 1.36 1.49
CA PRO A 300 24.35 2.69 1.64
C PRO A 300 23.26 2.90 0.57
N LEU A 301 22.14 3.51 1.00
CA LEU A 301 21.05 3.94 0.13
C LEU A 301 21.58 4.64 -1.14
N PRO A 302 21.05 4.31 -2.34
CA PRO A 302 21.49 4.93 -3.59
C PRO A 302 21.35 6.46 -3.57
N LYS A 303 22.45 7.15 -3.87
CA LYS A 303 22.56 8.62 -3.99
C LYS A 303 21.92 9.12 -5.30
N THR A 304 20.61 8.97 -5.49
CA THR A 304 19.92 9.53 -6.67
C THR A 304 18.61 10.22 -6.29
N TYR A 305 18.74 11.38 -5.64
CA TYR A 305 17.68 12.39 -5.49
C TYR A 305 18.24 13.82 -5.56
N LYS A 306 19.30 14.06 -6.34
CA LYS A 306 19.94 15.39 -6.45
C LYS A 306 19.92 16.06 -7.82
N GLU A 307 19.43 15.43 -8.88
CA GLU A 307 19.58 15.98 -10.25
C GLU A 307 18.29 16.05 -11.06
N ALA A 308 17.15 16.36 -10.43
CA ALA A 308 15.90 16.60 -11.15
C ALA A 308 15.15 17.84 -10.65
N ILE A 309 15.87 18.95 -10.40
CA ILE A 309 15.27 20.28 -10.26
C ILE A 309 16.23 21.31 -10.87
N HIS A 310 16.16 21.49 -12.19
CA HIS A 310 16.49 22.77 -12.80
C HIS A 310 15.19 23.31 -13.40
N PRO A 311 14.60 24.38 -12.85
CA PRO A 311 13.59 25.14 -13.57
C PRO A 311 14.27 25.86 -14.75
N PRO A 312 13.54 26.13 -15.85
CA PRO A 312 14.07 27.00 -16.89
C PRO A 312 14.42 28.36 -16.27
N ALA A 313 15.60 28.86 -16.64
CA ALA A 313 16.03 30.21 -16.30
C ALA A 313 14.96 31.21 -16.78
N ASP A 314 14.76 32.25 -15.98
CA ASP A 314 13.77 33.33 -16.14
C ASP A 314 12.37 33.07 -15.59
N SER A 315 12.28 32.96 -14.26
CA SER A 315 11.28 33.70 -13.49
C SER A 315 11.75 33.89 -12.05
N THR A 316 11.73 35.13 -11.58
CA THR A 316 12.06 35.55 -10.23
C THR A 316 11.01 35.06 -9.23
N SER A 317 11.14 33.81 -8.78
CA SER A 317 10.49 33.33 -7.55
C SER A 317 11.38 32.30 -6.83
N ALA A 318 12.60 32.71 -6.48
CA ALA A 318 13.43 31.95 -5.57
C ALA A 318 12.90 32.08 -4.13
N ASN A 319 12.91 30.96 -3.42
CA ASN A 319 12.94 30.83 -1.96
C ASN A 319 11.61 30.85 -1.19
N THR A 320 10.91 29.72 -1.23
CA THR A 320 10.11 29.23 -0.09
C THR A 320 10.42 27.76 0.23
N PHE A 321 10.79 26.96 -0.79
CA PHE A 321 11.10 25.54 -0.64
C PHE A 321 12.44 25.25 0.06
N ASP A 322 13.48 26.05 -0.17
CA ASP A 322 14.82 25.77 0.39
C ASP A 322 14.91 26.08 1.90
N LEU A 323 14.08 26.98 2.41
CA LEU A 323 14.02 27.34 3.84
C LEU A 323 13.26 26.32 4.70
N GLN A 324 12.42 25.46 4.10
CA GLN A 324 11.63 24.45 4.84
C GLN A 324 12.21 23.03 4.79
N LYS A 325 13.27 22.80 4.04
CA LYS A 325 13.88 21.48 3.85
C LYS A 325 14.31 20.78 5.17
N PRO A 326 14.93 21.48 6.15
CA PRO A 326 15.25 20.87 7.44
C PRO A 326 14.00 20.52 8.25
N LEU A 327 12.95 21.34 8.13
CA LEU A 327 11.67 21.18 8.80
C LEU A 327 10.91 19.96 8.26
N TYR A 328 10.83 19.84 6.94
CA TYR A 328 10.26 18.71 6.22
C TYR A 328 10.98 17.40 6.57
N ASN A 329 12.32 17.41 6.63
CA ASN A 329 13.08 16.22 7.02
C ASN A 329 12.82 15.80 8.47
N LYS A 330 12.71 16.75 9.41
CA LYS A 330 12.32 16.47 10.80
C LYS A 330 10.90 15.89 10.88
N PHE A 331 9.98 16.47 10.13
CA PHE A 331 8.62 15.98 10.00
C PHE A 331 8.59 14.54 9.45
N MET A 332 9.24 14.28 8.30
CA MET A 332 9.25 12.96 7.67
C MET A 332 9.86 11.89 8.57
N LYS A 333 10.90 12.23 9.35
CA LYS A 333 11.51 11.33 10.34
C LYS A 333 10.57 11.02 11.52
N ALA A 334 9.73 11.98 11.93
CA ALA A 334 8.70 11.72 12.93
C ALA A 334 7.58 10.88 12.33
N PHE A 335 7.11 11.24 11.13
CA PHE A 335 6.01 10.60 10.42
C PHE A 335 6.30 9.11 10.16
N SER A 336 7.50 8.79 9.65
CA SER A 336 7.94 7.41 9.39
C SER A 336 8.22 6.57 10.63
N LYS A 337 8.18 7.15 11.83
CA LYS A 337 8.29 6.40 13.09
C LYS A 337 6.91 6.08 13.67
N THR A 338 5.91 6.85 13.30
CA THR A 338 4.53 6.70 13.75
C THR A 338 3.75 5.72 12.87
N PHE A 339 4.10 5.67 11.58
CA PHE A 339 3.53 4.81 10.54
C PHE A 339 4.67 4.14 9.78
#